data_AF-A0A937T9B3-F1
#
_entry.id   AF-A0A937T9B3-F1
#
_cell.length_a   1.000
_cell.length_b   1.000
_cell.length_c   1.000
_cell.angle_alpha   90.00
_cell.angle_beta   90.00
_cell.angle_gamma   90.00
#
_symmetry.space_group_name_H-M   'P 1'
#
loop_
_entity.id
_entity.type
_entity.pdbx_description
1 polymer ?
#
loop_
_entity_poly.entity_id
_entity_poly.type
_entity_poly.pdbx_seq_one_letter_code
_entity_poly.pdbx_strand_id
1 'polypeptide(L)'
;NFWRSSARLVNVTIANNSASDGTGGIYFATDQPDGSLVILNSILAFNGDDDLSCSGGTCSVTYSDVQEGFANSTNISDDPQFVDRTEGDYHLRGNSPAIDVGTSAGAPATDFEGDPRPVGGVDMGADEFSGTFIFLPLIFRDS
;
A
#
# COMPACT_ATOMS: atom_id res chain seq x y z
N ASN A 1 -9.15 -14.80 27.18
CA ASN A 1 -8.17 -13.78 27.60
C ASN A 1 -7.02 -13.72 26.60
N PHE A 2 -7.28 -13.09 25.45
CA PHE A 2 -6.29 -12.88 24.39
C PHE A 2 -5.68 -11.48 24.56
N TRP A 3 -4.71 -11.34 25.47
CA TRP A 3 -4.09 -10.05 25.82
C TRP A 3 -2.97 -9.64 24.85
N ARG A 4 -3.01 -10.09 23.58
CA ARG A 4 -1.96 -9.88 22.58
C ARG A 4 -2.55 -9.73 21.17
N SER A 5 -3.58 -8.90 21.01
CA SER A 5 -4.10 -8.62 19.68
C SER A 5 -3.06 -7.82 18.91
N SER A 6 -2.37 -8.50 18.00
CA SER A 6 -1.55 -7.86 16.98
C SER A 6 -2.20 -8.06 15.62
N ALA A 7 -2.28 -6.99 14.84
CA ALA A 7 -2.75 -7.02 13.47
C ALA A 7 -1.56 -6.76 12.54
N ARG A 8 -1.53 -7.47 11.41
CA ARG A 8 -0.51 -7.26 10.38
C ARG A 8 -1.17 -7.17 9.02
N LEU A 9 -0.95 -6.05 8.35
CA LEU A 9 -1.40 -5.75 7.01
C LEU A 9 -0.17 -5.70 6.11
N VAL A 10 -0.20 -6.47 5.02
CA VAL A 10 0.92 -6.56 4.07
C VAL A 10 0.35 -6.53 2.67
N ASN A 11 0.84 -5.62 1.82
CA ASN A 11 0.37 -5.50 0.44
C ASN A 11 -1.16 -5.38 0.37
N VAL A 12 -1.71 -4.40 1.08
CA VAL A 12 -3.14 -4.08 1.05
C VAL A 12 -3.36 -2.65 0.56
N THR A 13 -4.52 -2.43 -0.07
CA THR A 13 -5.02 -1.09 -0.39
C THR A 13 -6.25 -0.81 0.46
N ILE A 14 -6.19 0.25 1.26
CA ILE A 14 -7.31 0.78 2.05
C ILE A 14 -7.56 2.18 1.54
N ALA A 15 -8.61 2.36 0.76
CA ALA A 15 -8.90 3.63 0.12
C ALA A 15 -10.38 3.94 0.05
N ASN A 16 -10.70 5.24 -0.10
CA ASN A 16 -12.05 5.77 -0.20
C ASN A 16 -12.97 5.44 0.99
N ASN A 17 -12.40 5.21 2.17
CA ASN A 17 -13.18 5.02 3.39
C ASN A 17 -13.41 6.35 4.10
N SER A 18 -14.54 6.48 4.79
CA SER A 18 -14.84 7.65 5.61
C SER A 18 -15.58 7.21 6.88
N ALA A 19 -15.31 7.92 7.98
CA ALA A 19 -16.01 7.73 9.24
C ALA A 19 -16.52 9.08 9.75
N SER A 20 -17.56 9.06 10.58
CA SER A 20 -18.19 10.28 11.11
C SER A 20 -17.27 11.09 12.04
N ASP A 21 -16.20 10.46 12.53
CA ASP A 21 -15.20 11.06 13.41
C ASP A 21 -13.92 11.51 12.70
N GLY A 22 -13.86 11.39 11.36
CA GLY A 22 -12.73 11.81 10.53
C GLY A 22 -11.71 10.71 10.24
N THR A 23 -11.65 9.63 11.05
CA THR A 23 -10.72 8.51 10.79
C THR A 23 -11.27 7.57 9.73
N GLY A 24 -11.00 7.88 8.46
CA GLY A 24 -11.57 7.13 7.36
C GLY A 24 -10.96 5.74 7.19
N GLY A 25 -9.62 5.63 7.29
CA GLY A 25 -8.91 4.44 6.85
C GLY A 25 -8.83 3.35 7.92
N ILE A 26 -7.96 3.57 8.90
CA ILE A 26 -7.76 2.65 10.03
C ILE A 26 -7.79 3.42 11.35
N TYR A 27 -8.65 2.98 12.27
CA TYR A 27 -8.58 3.35 13.68
C TYR A 27 -8.08 2.18 14.51
N PHE A 28 -6.82 2.25 14.94
CA PHE A 28 -6.23 1.27 15.86
C PHE A 28 -6.24 1.83 17.28
N ALA A 29 -7.07 1.24 18.14
CA ALA A 29 -7.14 1.62 19.54
C ALA A 29 -7.06 0.42 20.48
N THR A 30 -6.24 0.55 21.52
CA THR A 30 -6.06 -0.47 22.55
C THR A 30 -5.76 0.19 23.88
N ASP A 31 -6.33 -0.36 24.96
CA ASP A 31 -6.00 0.02 26.33
C ASP A 31 -4.75 -0.74 26.86
N GLN A 32 -4.25 -1.71 26.08
CA GLN A 32 -3.04 -2.47 26.39
C GLN A 32 -1.81 -1.87 25.68
N PRO A 33 -0.70 -1.62 26.41
CA PRO A 33 0.53 -1.09 25.81
C PRO A 33 1.18 -2.06 24.81
N ASP A 34 0.87 -3.35 24.92
CA ASP A 34 1.48 -4.42 24.11
C ASP A 34 0.75 -4.66 22.77
N GLY A 35 -0.38 -4.00 22.55
CA GLY A 35 -1.12 -4.11 21.29
C GLY A 35 -0.31 -3.49 20.14
N SER A 36 -0.26 -4.17 18.99
CA SER A 36 0.51 -3.67 17.85
C SER A 36 -0.23 -3.81 16.52
N LEU A 37 -0.06 -2.80 15.68
CA LEU A 37 -0.45 -2.82 14.27
C LEU A 37 0.82 -2.67 13.42
N VAL A 38 1.03 -3.60 12.50
CA VAL A 38 2.12 -3.53 11.53
C VAL A 38 1.52 -3.39 10.13
N ILE A 39 1.95 -2.36 9.41
CA ILE A 39 1.57 -2.07 8.03
C ILE A 39 2.84 -2.08 7.17
N LEU A 40 2.84 -2.91 6.14
CA LEU A 40 3.98 -3.15 5.27
C LEU A 40 3.55 -3.15 3.81
N ASN A 41 4.31 -2.53 2.90
CA ASN A 41 4.03 -2.54 1.46
C ASN A 41 2.58 -2.14 1.13
N SER A 42 1.95 -1.24 1.87
CA SER A 42 0.51 -0.99 1.74
C SER A 42 0.22 0.43 1.29
N ILE A 43 -0.97 0.63 0.72
CA ILE A 43 -1.49 1.96 0.38
C ILE A 43 -2.67 2.26 1.30
N LEU A 44 -2.58 3.37 2.03
CA LEU A 44 -3.69 4.02 2.69
C LEU A 44 -3.85 5.40 2.06
N ALA A 45 -4.92 5.61 1.29
CA ALA A 45 -5.08 6.83 0.52
C ALA A 45 -6.56 7.22 0.36
N PHE A 46 -6.84 8.50 0.22
CA PHE A 46 -8.19 9.02 0.03
C PHE A 46 -9.18 8.58 1.12
N ASN A 47 -8.71 8.36 2.36
CA ASN A 47 -9.59 8.03 3.46
C ASN A 47 -9.84 9.26 4.35
N GLY A 48 -11.10 9.67 4.50
CA GLY A 48 -11.54 10.68 5.47
C GLY A 48 -10.60 11.87 5.65
N ASP A 49 -10.43 12.29 6.90
CA ASP A 49 -9.42 13.28 7.32
C ASP A 49 -8.09 12.60 7.69
N ASP A 50 -8.15 11.39 8.26
CA ASP A 50 -6.97 10.59 8.63
C ASP A 50 -7.00 9.19 7.97
N ASP A 51 -5.89 8.83 7.31
CA ASP A 51 -5.66 7.49 6.78
C ASP A 51 -5.39 6.44 7.89
N LEU A 52 -4.67 6.84 8.93
CA LEU A 52 -4.32 5.98 10.06
C LEU A 52 -4.29 6.78 11.36
N SER A 53 -5.11 6.38 12.31
CA SER A 53 -5.07 6.88 13.68
C SER A 53 -4.75 5.76 14.66
N CYS A 54 -3.78 6.05 15.53
CA CYS A 54 -3.24 5.09 16.50
C CYS A 54 -3.37 5.65 17.91
N SER A 55 -4.29 5.07 18.69
CA SER A 55 -4.59 5.46 20.06
C SER A 55 -4.26 4.32 21.05
N GLY A 56 -3.09 4.41 21.67
CA GLY A 56 -2.55 3.34 22.52
C GLY A 56 -1.84 2.25 21.70
N GLY A 57 -1.06 1.40 22.38
CA GLY A 57 -0.22 0.39 21.71
C GLY A 57 0.84 1.00 20.78
N THR A 58 1.26 0.25 19.76
CA THR A 58 2.26 0.69 18.77
C THR A 58 1.78 0.43 17.33
N CYS A 59 1.87 1.45 16.47
CA CYS A 59 1.75 1.30 15.03
C CYS A 59 3.12 1.39 14.36
N SER A 60 3.46 0.39 13.55
CA SER A 60 4.67 0.37 12.74
C SER A 60 4.28 0.34 11.27
N VAL A 61 4.63 1.40 10.55
CA VAL A 61 4.33 1.57 9.12
C VAL A 61 5.66 1.65 8.37
N THR A 62 5.88 0.75 7.42
CA THR A 62 7.13 0.67 6.64
C THR A 62 6.85 0.31 5.19
N TYR A 63 7.63 0.85 4.24
CA TYR A 63 7.45 0.60 2.81
C TYR A 63 6.01 0.84 2.37
N SER A 64 5.33 1.87 2.89
CA SER A 64 3.91 2.11 2.61
C SER A 64 3.67 3.53 2.13
N ASP A 65 2.62 3.70 1.33
CA ASP A 65 2.11 4.99 0.90
C ASP A 65 0.93 5.37 1.79
N VAL A 66 1.06 6.46 2.55
CA VAL A 66 0.04 6.95 3.48
C VAL A 66 -0.14 8.44 3.21
N GLN A 67 -1.24 8.84 2.56
CA GLN A 67 -1.40 10.22 2.08
C GLN A 67 -1.44 11.24 3.21
N GLU A 68 -2.14 10.93 4.30
CA GLU A 68 -2.30 11.86 5.42
C GLU A 68 -1.25 11.64 6.54
N GLY A 69 -0.08 11.06 6.25
CA GLY A 69 1.03 11.02 7.21
C GLY A 69 2.15 10.00 6.96
N PHE A 70 3.01 9.78 7.97
CA PHE A 70 4.03 8.72 8.02
C PHE A 70 5.19 8.74 6.99
N ALA A 71 5.23 9.71 6.06
CA ALA A 71 6.33 9.86 5.11
C ALA A 71 7.72 9.95 5.80
N ASN A 72 8.66 9.14 5.35
CA ASN A 72 10.04 9.09 5.84
C ASN A 72 10.94 8.39 4.80
N SER A 73 12.13 7.91 5.18
CA SER A 73 13.05 7.27 4.24
C SER A 73 12.52 5.99 3.57
N THR A 74 11.53 5.33 4.15
CA THR A 74 10.92 4.10 3.60
C THR A 74 9.43 4.24 3.31
N ASN A 75 8.79 5.35 3.64
CA ASN A 75 7.36 5.55 3.40
C ASN A 75 7.16 6.79 2.55
N ILE A 76 6.16 6.75 1.68
CA ILE A 76 5.75 7.87 0.85
C ILE A 76 4.37 8.37 1.28
N SER A 77 4.01 9.54 0.78
CA SER A 77 2.75 10.24 1.03
C SER A 77 2.41 10.96 -0.28
N ASP A 78 2.15 10.17 -1.31
CA ASP A 78 1.94 10.64 -2.67
C ASP A 78 0.57 10.17 -3.20
N ASP A 79 0.17 10.62 -4.39
CA ASP A 79 -1.00 10.06 -5.07
C ASP A 79 -0.65 8.66 -5.62
N PRO A 80 -1.30 7.57 -5.18
CA PRO A 80 -1.03 6.24 -5.72
C PRO A 80 -1.41 6.08 -7.19
N GLN A 81 -2.16 7.03 -7.77
CA GLN A 81 -2.56 7.06 -9.17
C GLN A 81 -3.30 5.80 -9.61
N PHE A 82 -4.40 5.50 -8.92
CA PHE A 82 -5.29 4.41 -9.31
C PHE A 82 -5.91 4.63 -10.70
N VAL A 83 -6.22 3.54 -11.41
CA VAL A 83 -6.89 3.58 -12.73
C VAL A 83 -8.24 4.29 -12.62
N ASP A 84 -9.14 3.83 -11.74
CA ASP A 84 -10.42 4.48 -11.47
C ASP A 84 -10.94 4.15 -10.06
N ARG A 85 -10.43 4.88 -9.05
CA ARG A 85 -10.87 4.69 -7.67
C ARG A 85 -12.37 4.97 -7.46
N THR A 86 -13.03 5.75 -8.32
CA THR A 86 -14.45 6.10 -8.15
C THR A 86 -15.38 4.96 -8.52
N GLU A 87 -14.93 4.10 -9.44
CA GLU A 87 -15.61 2.87 -9.84
C GLU A 87 -15.05 1.62 -9.12
N GLY A 88 -14.10 1.82 -8.19
CA GLY A 88 -13.48 0.74 -7.39
C GLY A 88 -12.32 0.01 -8.08
N ASP A 89 -11.77 0.57 -9.15
CA ASP A 89 -10.58 0.09 -9.81
C ASP A 89 -9.32 0.69 -9.17
N TYR A 90 -8.74 -0.08 -8.25
CA TYR A 90 -7.55 0.27 -7.48
C TYR A 90 -6.24 -0.28 -8.09
N HIS A 91 -6.24 -0.72 -9.35
CA HIS A 91 -4.99 -1.00 -10.05
C HIS A 91 -4.15 0.27 -10.19
N LEU A 92 -2.83 0.12 -10.15
CA LEU A 92 -1.90 1.22 -10.32
C LEU A 92 -1.77 1.61 -11.80
N ARG A 93 -1.71 2.91 -12.08
CA ARG A 93 -1.26 3.41 -13.39
C ARG A 93 0.25 3.28 -13.49
N GLY A 94 0.78 3.08 -14.70
CA GLY A 94 2.21 2.83 -14.92
C GLY A 94 3.18 3.97 -14.58
N ASN A 95 2.69 5.11 -14.10
CA ASN A 95 3.49 6.22 -13.57
C ASN A 95 3.25 6.47 -12.08
N SER A 96 2.61 5.52 -11.39
CA SER A 96 2.35 5.57 -9.96
C SER A 96 3.67 5.62 -9.17
N PRO A 97 3.74 6.45 -8.11
CA PRO A 97 4.88 6.48 -7.19
C PRO A 97 4.97 5.23 -6.31
N ALA A 98 3.90 4.43 -6.24
CA ALA A 98 3.84 3.19 -5.46
C ALA A 98 4.51 2.00 -6.15
N ILE A 99 4.90 2.13 -7.43
CA ILE A 99 5.53 1.07 -8.22
C ILE A 99 7.01 0.90 -7.84
N ASP A 100 7.45 -0.35 -7.68
CA ASP A 100 8.84 -0.78 -7.46
C ASP A 100 9.54 -0.20 -6.21
N VAL A 101 8.79 0.36 -5.26
CA VAL A 101 9.33 1.05 -4.06
C VAL A 101 9.10 0.31 -2.75
N GLY A 102 8.40 -0.83 -2.77
CA GLY A 102 8.19 -1.72 -1.64
C GLY A 102 9.41 -2.59 -1.31
N THR A 103 9.23 -3.52 -0.37
CA THR A 103 10.24 -4.53 -0.01
C THR A 103 9.77 -5.95 -0.29
N SER A 104 10.65 -6.81 -0.79
CA SER A 104 10.37 -8.24 -0.95
C SER A 104 10.27 -8.99 0.38
N ALA A 105 10.83 -8.42 1.46
CA ALA A 105 10.80 -9.06 2.77
C ALA A 105 9.38 -9.04 3.36
N GLY A 106 8.73 -10.20 3.41
CA GLY A 106 7.41 -10.36 4.01
C GLY A 106 6.23 -10.18 3.04
N ALA A 107 6.50 -9.78 1.79
CA ALA A 107 5.50 -9.69 0.72
C ALA A 107 4.96 -11.10 0.34
N PRO A 108 3.67 -11.23 0.01
CA PRO A 108 3.13 -12.45 -0.58
C PRO A 108 3.67 -12.66 -2.00
N ALA A 109 3.63 -13.90 -2.48
CA ALA A 109 4.17 -14.27 -3.79
C ALA A 109 3.32 -13.80 -4.98
N THR A 110 2.07 -13.42 -4.72
CA THR A 110 1.14 -12.92 -5.74
C THR A 110 0.34 -11.74 -5.18
N ASP A 111 -0.23 -10.94 -6.07
CA ASP A 111 -1.20 -9.89 -5.74
C ASP A 111 -2.62 -10.44 -5.55
N PHE A 112 -3.63 -9.56 -5.61
CA PHE A 112 -5.02 -9.90 -5.31
C PHE A 112 -5.76 -10.57 -6.49
N GLU A 113 -5.34 -10.36 -7.73
CA GLU A 113 -5.74 -11.12 -8.92
C GLU A 113 -5.02 -12.47 -9.05
N GLY A 114 -3.88 -12.62 -8.39
CA GLY A 114 -3.04 -13.81 -8.47
C GLY A 114 -1.87 -13.69 -9.44
N ASP A 115 -1.56 -12.47 -9.91
CA ASP A 115 -0.38 -12.20 -10.71
C ASP A 115 0.89 -12.25 -9.85
N PRO A 116 2.06 -12.63 -10.43
CA PRO A 116 3.29 -12.80 -9.67
C PRO A 116 3.81 -11.48 -9.07
N ARG A 117 4.33 -11.53 -7.85
CA ARG A 117 5.07 -10.45 -7.19
C ARG A 117 6.50 -10.92 -6.83
N PRO A 118 7.57 -10.17 -7.14
CA PRO A 118 7.57 -8.88 -7.84
C PRO A 118 7.55 -8.99 -9.38
N VAL A 119 7.06 -7.95 -10.06
CA VAL A 119 7.29 -7.72 -11.51
C VAL A 119 8.30 -6.58 -11.71
N GLY A 120 9.54 -6.83 -11.31
CA GLY A 120 10.55 -5.79 -11.15
C GLY A 120 10.94 -5.67 -9.68
N GLY A 121 10.51 -4.60 -9.03
CA GLY A 121 10.42 -4.43 -7.58
C GLY A 121 9.04 -4.83 -7.05
N VAL A 122 8.84 -4.73 -5.74
CA VAL A 122 7.52 -4.94 -5.12
C VAL A 122 6.79 -3.62 -5.09
N ASP A 123 5.52 -3.61 -5.50
CA ASP A 123 4.69 -2.43 -5.39
C ASP A 123 4.11 -2.29 -3.98
N MET A 124 3.88 -1.04 -3.57
CA MET A 124 3.03 -0.78 -2.43
C MET A 124 1.57 -0.94 -2.83
N GLY A 125 0.76 -1.57 -1.98
CA GLY A 125 -0.64 -1.81 -2.22
C GLY A 125 -0.97 -3.27 -2.53
N ALA A 126 -2.24 -3.48 -2.87
CA ALA A 126 -2.77 -4.79 -3.22
C ALA A 126 -2.28 -5.27 -4.60
N ASP A 127 -2.30 -4.36 -5.58
CA ASP A 127 -1.92 -4.60 -6.98
C ASP A 127 -0.40 -4.73 -7.16
N GLU A 128 0.02 -5.47 -8.18
CA GLU A 128 1.40 -5.48 -8.67
C GLU A 128 1.40 -5.10 -10.16
N PHE A 129 1.89 -3.91 -10.48
CA PHE A 129 1.82 -3.35 -11.82
C PHE A 129 2.64 -4.17 -12.82
N SER A 130 1.94 -4.93 -13.64
CA SER A 130 2.53 -5.70 -14.74
C SER A 130 2.42 -4.92 -16.07
N GLY A 131 3.22 -3.86 -16.20
CA GLY A 131 3.34 -3.15 -17.48
C GLY A 131 3.77 -4.11 -18.61
N THR A 132 2.96 -4.24 -19.67
CA THR A 132 3.37 -5.05 -20.83
C THR A 132 4.55 -4.39 -21.54
N PHE A 133 5.77 -4.86 -21.28
CA PHE A 133 6.94 -4.46 -22.05
C PHE A 133 6.92 -5.14 -23.42
N ILE A 134 6.31 -4.49 -24.42
CA ILE A 134 6.49 -4.91 -25.82
C ILE A 134 7.90 -4.46 -26.25
N PHE A 135 8.88 -5.34 -26.14
CA PHE A 135 10.16 -5.14 -26.82
C PHE A 135 9.94 -5.30 -28.33
N LEU A 136 9.70 -4.19 -29.04
CA LEU A 136 9.88 -4.16 -30.48
C LEU A 136 11.35 -4.50 -30.76
N PRO A 137 11.68 -5.53 -31.58
CA PRO A 137 13.06 -5.77 -31.94
C PRO A 137 13.57 -4.55 -32.70
N LEU A 138 14.53 -3.85 -32.10
CA LEU A 138 15.25 -2.76 -32.73
C LEU A 138 16.18 -3.37 -33.79
N ILE A 139 15.63 -3.65 -34.98
CA ILE A 139 16.46 -3.97 -36.14
C ILE A 139 17.13 -2.65 -36.54
N PHE A 140 18.38 -2.46 -36.08
CA PHE A 140 19.29 -1.53 -36.75
C PHE A 140 19.45 -2.02 -38.19
N ARG A 141 18.85 -1.28 -39.11
CA ARG A 141 19.17 -1.43 -40.53
C ARG A 141 20.43 -0.60 -40.74
N ASP A 142 21.58 -1.26 -40.62
CA ASP A 142 22.84 -0.67 -41.05
C ASP A 142 22.72 -0.33 -42.55
N SER A 143 22.98 0.94 -42.87
CA SER A 143 23.12 1.47 -44.22
C SER A 143 24.59 1.71 -44.54
#